data_AF-A0A097HUD1-F1
#
_entry.id   AF-A0A097HUD1-F1
#
_cell.length_a   1.000
_cell.length_b   1.000
_cell.length_c   1.000
_cell.angle_alpha   90.00
_cell.angle_beta   90.00
_cell.angle_gamma   90.00
#
_symmetry.space_group_name_H-M   'P 1'
#
loop_
_entity.id
_entity.type
_entity.pdbx_description
1 polymer ?
#
loop_
_entity_poly.entity_id
_entity_poly.type
_entity_poly.pdbx_seq_one_letter_code
_entity_poly.pdbx_strand_id
1 'polypeptide(L)'
;VLAQAIVAEGMKYVTAGMNPTDLKRGIDKAVAALVEELKNISKPCDTSKEIAQVGAISANSDEQVGAIIAEAMEKVGKEGVITVEDGKSLENELDVVEGMQFDRGYLSPYFINDPEKQIAALDNPFVLLFDKKISNIRDLLPVLEQVAKTSRPLLIIAEDVEGEALATLVVNNLRGI
;
A
#
# COMPACT_ATOMS: atom_id res chain seq x y z
N VAL A 1 -1.28 13.15 17.99
CA VAL A 1 -0.84 13.41 19.39
C VAL A 1 0.60 13.90 19.47
N LEU A 2 1.62 13.12 19.06
CA LEU A 2 3.03 13.54 19.17
C LEU A 2 3.37 14.82 18.40
N ALA A 3 3.01 14.91 17.12
CA ALA A 3 3.28 16.11 16.30
C ALA A 3 2.67 17.38 16.92
N GLN A 4 1.42 17.29 17.39
CA GLN A 4 0.74 18.38 18.08
C GLN A 4 1.48 18.80 19.35
N ALA A 5 1.91 17.85 20.19
CA ALA A 5 2.64 18.14 21.42
C ALA A 5 3.99 18.83 21.15
N ILE A 6 4.74 18.34 20.17
CA ILE A 6 6.03 18.92 19.78
C ILE A 6 5.85 20.35 19.26
N VAL A 7 4.82 20.58 18.44
CA VAL A 7 4.52 21.93 17.92
C VAL A 7 4.06 22.86 19.05
N ALA A 8 3.13 22.40 19.90
CA ALA A 8 2.59 23.21 20.99
C ALA A 8 3.67 23.65 21.98
N GLU A 9 4.56 22.74 22.38
CA GLU A 9 5.69 23.07 23.26
C GLU A 9 6.75 23.89 22.55
N GLY A 10 7.11 23.52 21.31
CA GLY A 10 8.07 24.27 20.50
C GLY A 10 7.68 25.73 20.32
N MET A 11 6.40 26.01 20.06
CA MET A 11 5.89 27.38 19.91
C MET A 11 6.05 28.22 21.17
N LYS A 12 5.89 27.64 22.38
CA LYS A 12 6.10 28.37 23.64
C LYS A 12 7.54 28.86 23.77
N TYR A 13 8.51 28.00 23.46
CA TYR A 13 9.93 28.34 23.52
C TYR A 13 10.34 29.38 22.47
N VAL A 14 9.74 29.31 21.27
CA VAL A 14 9.92 30.35 20.24
C VAL A 14 9.35 31.68 20.71
N THR A 15 8.15 31.72 21.30
CA THR A 15 7.56 32.96 21.84
C THR A 15 8.36 33.53 23.01
N ALA A 16 9.11 32.70 23.74
CA ALA A 16 10.03 33.12 24.80
C ALA A 16 11.37 33.66 24.26
N GLY A 17 11.54 33.76 22.93
CA GLY A 17 12.72 34.33 22.28
C GLY A 17 13.86 33.35 21.99
N MET A 18 13.64 32.04 22.14
CA MET A 18 14.65 31.05 21.74
C MET A 18 14.77 30.94 20.22
N ASN A 19 15.97 30.66 19.73
CA ASN A 19 16.22 30.47 18.31
C ASN A 19 15.50 29.20 17.78
N PRO A 20 14.57 29.33 16.82
CA PRO A 20 13.84 28.19 16.25
C PRO A 20 14.75 27.13 15.61
N THR A 21 15.89 27.54 15.05
CA THR A 21 16.86 26.64 14.42
C THR A 21 17.53 25.74 15.45
N ASP A 22 17.86 26.30 16.62
CA ASP A 22 18.47 25.55 17.72
C ASP A 22 17.48 24.58 18.36
N LEU A 23 16.22 25.00 18.53
CA LEU A 23 15.13 24.13 18.99
C LEU A 23 14.93 22.94 18.06
N LYS A 24 14.82 23.19 16.75
CA LYS A 24 14.71 22.12 15.74
C LYS A 24 15.90 21.16 15.84
N ARG A 25 17.13 21.70 15.88
CA ARG A 25 18.35 20.87 15.98
C ARG A 25 18.39 20.04 17.25
N GLY A 26 17.91 20.56 18.38
CA GLY A 26 17.78 19.83 19.63
C GLY A 26 16.76 18.69 19.53
N ILE A 27 15.59 18.96 18.95
CA ILE A 27 14.54 17.96 18.71
C ILE A 27 15.06 16.85 17.80
N ASP A 28 15.69 17.21 16.67
CA ASP A 28 16.22 16.23 15.70
C ASP A 28 17.27 15.32 16.35
N LYS A 29 18.17 15.87 17.19
CA LYS A 29 19.15 15.08 17.95
C LYS A 29 18.50 14.15 18.96
N ALA A 30 17.48 14.62 19.68
CA ALA A 30 16.75 13.81 20.64
C ALA A 30 16.01 12.67 19.94
N VAL A 31 15.35 12.94 18.82
CA VAL A 31 14.66 11.93 18.01
C VAL A 31 15.65 10.89 17.48
N ALA A 32 16.82 11.31 16.98
CA ALA A 32 17.84 10.36 16.52
C ALA A 32 18.32 9.42 17.63
N ALA A 33 18.61 9.95 18.82
CA ALA A 33 19.00 9.14 19.97
C ALA A 33 17.88 8.19 20.44
N LEU A 34 16.62 8.67 20.44
CA LEU A 34 15.45 7.87 20.79
C LEU A 34 15.19 6.74 19.78
N VAL A 35 15.43 6.97 18.49
CA VAL A 35 15.27 5.93 17.46
C VAL A 35 16.29 4.81 17.67
N GLU A 36 17.54 5.13 18.01
CA GLU A 36 18.54 4.10 18.33
C GLU A 36 18.18 3.34 19.61
N GLU A 37 17.70 4.03 20.65
CA GLU A 37 17.25 3.36 21.86
C GLU A 37 16.00 2.49 21.62
N LEU A 38 15.07 2.94 20.79
CA LEU A 38 13.91 2.16 20.38
C LEU A 38 14.31 0.85 19.68
N LYS A 39 15.35 0.87 18.84
CA LYS A 39 15.91 -0.34 18.25
C LYS A 39 16.51 -1.26 19.32
N ASN A 40 17.21 -0.72 20.31
CA ASN A 40 17.83 -1.50 21.39
C ASN A 40 16.79 -2.21 22.28
N ILE A 41 15.67 -1.55 22.57
CA ILE A 41 14.60 -2.12 23.42
C ILE A 41 13.56 -2.92 22.62
N SER A 42 13.63 -2.88 21.28
CA SER A 42 12.74 -3.61 20.40
C SER A 42 12.82 -5.11 20.68
N LYS A 43 11.66 -5.76 20.78
CA LYS A 43 11.57 -7.22 20.94
C LYS A 43 11.19 -7.83 19.60
N PRO A 44 11.99 -8.77 19.07
CA PRO A 44 11.62 -9.53 17.88
C PRO A 44 10.31 -10.28 18.11
N CYS A 45 9.50 -10.37 17.06
CA CYS A 45 8.29 -11.19 17.04
C CYS A 45 8.58 -12.40 16.13
N ASP A 46 9.06 -13.48 16.74
CA ASP A 46 9.59 -14.63 15.99
C ASP A 46 8.70 -15.86 16.06
N THR A 47 7.86 -15.95 17.09
CA THR A 47 6.99 -17.10 17.29
C THR A 47 5.59 -16.85 16.75
N SER A 48 4.96 -17.89 16.20
CA SER A 48 3.55 -17.85 15.75
C SER A 48 2.61 -17.34 16.85
N LYS A 49 2.90 -17.66 18.13
CA LYS A 49 2.15 -17.15 19.28
C LYS A 49 2.27 -15.63 19.48
N GLU A 50 3.47 -15.07 19.36
CA GLU A 50 3.68 -13.62 19.45
C GLU A 50 3.01 -12.90 18.28
N ILE A 51 3.08 -13.48 17.07
CA ILE A 51 2.40 -12.97 15.88
C ILE A 51 0.89 -12.93 16.11
N ALA A 52 0.30 -14.02 16.61
CA ALA A 52 -1.12 -14.10 16.92
C ALA A 52 -1.53 -13.07 17.98
N GLN A 53 -0.70 -12.89 19.03
CA GLN A 53 -0.96 -11.91 20.08
C GLN A 53 -0.93 -10.47 19.55
N VAL A 54 0.06 -10.12 18.72
CA VAL A 54 0.14 -8.80 18.09
C VAL A 54 -1.05 -8.59 17.16
N GLY A 55 -1.37 -9.59 16.32
CA GLY A 55 -2.52 -9.55 15.42
C GLY A 55 -3.84 -9.33 16.15
N ALA A 56 -4.06 -10.04 17.27
CA ALA A 56 -5.27 -9.89 18.09
C ALA A 56 -5.36 -8.48 18.71
N ILE A 57 -4.28 -7.95 19.29
CA ILE A 57 -4.28 -6.60 19.87
C ILE A 57 -4.58 -5.55 18.79
N SER A 58 -3.97 -5.69 17.61
CA SER A 58 -4.24 -4.81 16.46
C SER A 58 -5.68 -4.91 15.95
N ALA A 59 -6.29 -6.09 16.06
CA ALA A 59 -7.68 -6.36 15.70
C ALA A 59 -8.67 -6.10 16.86
N ASN A 60 -8.37 -5.14 17.75
CA ASN A 60 -9.23 -4.78 18.88
C ASN A 60 -9.52 -5.96 19.85
N SER A 61 -8.50 -6.76 20.13
CA SER A 61 -8.53 -7.96 20.98
C SER A 61 -9.32 -9.14 20.41
N ASP A 62 -9.43 -9.23 19.08
CA ASP A 62 -10.01 -10.39 18.40
C ASP A 62 -8.97 -11.51 18.23
N GLU A 63 -9.10 -12.56 19.05
CA GLU A 63 -8.21 -13.73 19.03
C GLU A 63 -8.34 -14.56 17.74
N GLN A 64 -9.50 -14.56 17.09
CA GLN A 64 -9.71 -15.33 15.87
C GLN A 64 -8.94 -14.71 14.70
N VAL A 65 -8.98 -13.38 14.58
CA VAL A 65 -8.21 -12.63 13.58
C VAL A 65 -6.71 -12.82 13.80
N GLY A 66 -6.24 -12.74 15.05
CA GLY A 66 -4.84 -12.99 15.39
C GLY A 66 -4.39 -14.40 14.99
N ALA A 67 -5.20 -15.42 15.27
CA ALA A 67 -4.90 -16.81 14.94
C ALA A 67 -4.77 -17.02 13.42
N ILE A 68 -5.70 -16.46 12.63
CA ILE A 68 -5.68 -16.60 11.17
C ILE A 68 -4.48 -15.90 10.54
N ILE A 69 -4.12 -14.71 11.03
CA ILE A 69 -2.91 -14.00 10.55
C ILE A 69 -1.66 -14.84 10.82
N ALA A 70 -1.55 -15.44 12.01
CA ALA A 70 -0.41 -16.29 12.35
C ALA A 70 -0.34 -17.54 11.47
N GLU A 71 -1.48 -18.20 11.21
CA GLU A 71 -1.56 -19.35 10.30
C GLU A 71 -1.18 -18.96 8.86
N ALA A 72 -1.67 -17.81 8.38
CA ALA A 72 -1.32 -17.28 7.07
C ALA A 72 0.19 -17.06 6.93
N MET A 73 0.80 -16.36 7.89
CA MET A 73 2.24 -16.09 7.91
C MET A 73 3.09 -17.37 8.00
N GLU A 74 2.60 -18.42 8.66
CA GLU A 74 3.29 -19.71 8.72
C GLU A 74 3.26 -20.44 7.37
N LYS A 75 2.16 -20.33 6.61
CA LYS A 75 2.04 -20.92 5.27
C LYS A 75 2.86 -20.18 4.20
N VAL A 76 2.83 -18.84 4.19
CA VAL A 76 3.50 -18.03 3.15
C VAL A 76 4.93 -17.62 3.51
N GLY A 77 5.32 -17.78 4.77
CA GLY A 77 6.60 -17.31 5.32
C GLY A 77 6.57 -15.82 5.70
N LYS A 78 7.62 -15.36 6.40
CA LYS A 78 7.69 -13.97 6.92
C LYS A 78 7.69 -12.87 5.85
N GLU A 79 8.13 -13.20 4.63
CA GLU A 79 8.18 -12.27 3.49
C GLU A 79 7.08 -12.56 2.45
N GLY A 80 6.15 -13.46 2.77
CA GLY A 80 5.03 -13.77 1.90
C GLY A 80 3.99 -12.63 1.86
N VAL A 81 3.31 -12.50 0.73
CA VAL A 81 2.25 -11.51 0.54
C VAL A 81 0.94 -12.09 1.08
N ILE A 82 0.26 -11.33 1.93
CA ILE A 82 -1.05 -11.68 2.48
C ILE A 82 -2.06 -10.65 1.98
N THR A 83 -3.12 -11.13 1.33
CA THR A 83 -4.25 -10.31 0.88
C THR A 83 -5.52 -10.74 1.63
N VAL A 84 -6.45 -9.80 1.80
CA VAL A 84 -7.74 -10.05 2.44
C VAL A 84 -8.84 -9.70 1.45
N GLU A 85 -9.78 -10.63 1.28
CA GLU A 85 -10.96 -10.47 0.42
C GLU A 85 -12.24 -10.67 1.23
N ASP A 86 -13.35 -10.12 0.74
CA ASP A 86 -14.65 -10.28 1.39
C ASP A 86 -15.18 -11.71 1.21
N GLY A 87 -15.34 -12.43 2.32
CA GLY A 87 -15.90 -13.78 2.33
C GLY A 87 -17.38 -13.82 1.97
N LYS A 88 -17.82 -14.93 1.37
CA LYS A 88 -19.25 -15.20 1.08
C LYS A 88 -19.95 -16.02 2.17
N SER A 89 -19.18 -16.58 3.09
CA SER A 89 -19.62 -17.46 4.18
C SER A 89 -19.54 -16.72 5.53
N LEU A 90 -20.06 -17.36 6.59
CA LEU A 90 -19.94 -16.86 7.97
C LEU A 90 -18.59 -17.22 8.60
N GLU A 91 -17.86 -18.15 8.00
CA GLU A 91 -16.59 -18.64 8.50
C GLU A 91 -15.44 -17.96 7.77
N ASN A 92 -14.33 -17.76 8.45
CA ASN A 92 -13.13 -17.23 7.81
C ASN A 92 -12.42 -18.34 7.04
N GLU A 93 -12.00 -18.04 5.83
CA GLU A 93 -11.30 -18.98 4.93
C GLU A 93 -9.86 -18.50 4.72
N LEU A 94 -8.92 -19.46 4.63
CA LEU A 94 -7.50 -19.18 4.38
C LEU A 94 -7.01 -20.10 3.26
N ASP A 95 -6.79 -19.51 2.09
CA ASP A 95 -6.27 -20.19 0.92
C ASP A 95 -4.92 -19.60 0.47
N VAL A 96 -4.04 -20.49 0.01
CA VAL A 96 -2.77 -20.10 -0.62
C VAL A 96 -2.94 -20.24 -2.12
N VAL A 97 -2.83 -19.11 -2.82
CA VAL A 97 -2.92 -19.04 -4.29
C VAL A 97 -1.58 -18.64 -4.89
N GLU A 98 -1.34 -19.08 -6.12
CA GLU A 98 -0.19 -18.61 -6.88
C GLU A 98 -0.39 -17.14 -7.26
N GLY A 99 0.57 -16.31 -6.87
CA GLY A 99 0.52 -14.86 -7.11
C GLY A 99 1.90 -14.23 -7.02
N MET A 100 1.98 -12.95 -7.38
CA MET A 100 3.23 -12.19 -7.29
C MET A 100 2.94 -10.72 -6.94
N GLN A 101 3.90 -10.10 -6.24
CA GLN A 101 3.92 -8.67 -5.96
C GLN A 101 5.26 -8.10 -6.39
N PHE A 102 5.24 -6.86 -6.86
CA PHE A 102 6.43 -6.10 -7.23
C PHE A 102 6.29 -4.65 -6.75
N ASP A 103 7.42 -4.00 -6.49
CA ASP A 103 7.47 -2.63 -5.97
C ASP A 103 7.24 -1.58 -7.07
N ARG A 104 6.03 -1.58 -7.67
CA ARG A 104 5.56 -0.55 -8.60
C ARG A 104 4.13 -0.14 -8.27
N GLY A 105 3.86 1.16 -8.36
CA GLY A 105 2.52 1.72 -8.18
C GLY A 105 1.84 2.06 -9.50
N TYR A 106 0.61 2.57 -9.41
CA TYR A 106 -0.10 3.15 -10.55
C TYR A 106 0.58 4.45 -11.02
N LEU A 107 0.55 4.71 -12.33
CA LEU A 107 1.15 5.91 -12.92
C LEU A 107 0.33 7.18 -12.67
N SER A 108 -0.96 7.04 -12.36
CA SER A 108 -1.85 8.15 -12.08
C SER A 108 -2.86 7.81 -10.98
N PRO A 109 -3.10 8.71 -10.00
CA PRO A 109 -4.13 8.52 -8.98
C PRO A 109 -5.55 8.36 -9.54
N TYR A 110 -5.79 8.77 -10.79
CA TYR A 110 -7.09 8.62 -11.45
C TYR A 110 -7.46 7.16 -11.78
N PHE A 111 -6.56 6.21 -11.56
CA PHE A 111 -6.86 4.78 -11.67
C PHE A 111 -7.41 4.17 -10.38
N ILE A 112 -7.42 4.92 -9.27
CA ILE A 112 -7.98 4.48 -8.00
C ILE A 112 -9.50 4.31 -8.15
N ASN A 113 -10.01 3.13 -7.81
CA ASN A 113 -11.44 2.82 -7.81
C ASN A 113 -11.97 2.45 -6.42
N ASP A 114 -11.09 2.23 -5.44
CA ASP A 114 -11.40 2.23 -4.01
C ASP A 114 -10.74 3.46 -3.36
N PRO A 115 -11.48 4.57 -3.19
CA PRO A 115 -10.94 5.80 -2.62
C PRO A 115 -10.60 5.69 -1.14
N GLU A 116 -11.22 4.78 -0.39
CA GLU A 116 -10.96 4.63 1.05
C GLU A 116 -9.63 3.93 1.28
N LYS A 117 -9.37 2.87 0.51
CA LYS A 117 -8.12 2.12 0.58
C LYS A 117 -7.00 2.72 -0.30
N GLN A 118 -7.33 3.66 -1.20
CA GLN A 118 -6.44 4.18 -2.23
C GLN A 118 -5.87 3.08 -3.14
N ILE A 119 -6.73 2.14 -3.56
CA ILE A 119 -6.37 0.96 -4.35
C ILE A 119 -7.03 1.02 -5.74
N ALA A 120 -6.33 0.48 -6.74
CA ALA A 120 -6.88 0.16 -8.06
C ALA A 120 -7.10 -1.36 -8.14
N ALA A 121 -8.30 -1.82 -7.78
CA ALA A 121 -8.67 -3.22 -7.77
C ALA A 121 -9.35 -3.61 -9.09
N LEU A 122 -8.78 -4.56 -9.83
CA LEU A 122 -9.34 -5.05 -11.09
C LEU A 122 -9.83 -6.49 -10.93
N ASP A 123 -11.10 -6.73 -11.22
CA ASP A 123 -11.67 -8.08 -11.22
C ASP A 123 -11.49 -8.75 -12.59
N ASN A 124 -10.96 -9.97 -12.60
CA ASN A 124 -10.69 -10.77 -13.79
C ASN A 124 -10.08 -9.98 -14.98
N PRO A 125 -9.00 -9.20 -14.78
CA PRO A 125 -8.42 -8.38 -15.84
C PRO A 125 -7.69 -9.22 -16.89
N PHE A 126 -7.55 -8.67 -18.09
CA PHE A 126 -6.47 -9.05 -18.99
C PHE A 126 -5.16 -8.38 -18.55
N VAL A 127 -4.03 -9.05 -18.77
CA VAL A 127 -2.71 -8.49 -18.44
C VAL A 127 -1.92 -8.34 -19.74
N LEU A 128 -1.62 -7.09 -20.11
CA LEU A 128 -0.74 -6.76 -21.21
C LEU A 128 0.67 -6.53 -20.66
N LEU A 129 1.62 -7.34 -21.11
CA LEU A 129 3.05 -7.16 -20.84
C LEU A 129 3.71 -6.58 -22.08
N PHE A 130 4.38 -5.44 -21.93
CA PHE A 130 5.07 -4.76 -23.02
C PHE A 130 6.47 -4.34 -22.58
N ASP A 131 7.50 -4.64 -23.37
CA ASP A 131 8.90 -4.49 -22.97
C ASP A 131 9.50 -3.11 -23.32
N LYS A 132 8.67 -2.16 -23.76
CA LYS A 132 9.09 -0.82 -24.20
C LYS A 132 8.20 0.27 -23.60
N LYS A 133 8.60 1.51 -23.80
CA LYS A 133 7.78 2.69 -23.49
C LYS A 133 6.59 2.83 -24.43
N ILE A 134 5.46 3.24 -23.88
CA ILE A 134 4.24 3.55 -24.62
C ILE A 134 3.99 5.06 -24.52
N SER A 135 4.32 5.79 -25.59
CA SER A 135 4.07 7.24 -25.67
C SER A 135 2.88 7.57 -26.58
N ASN A 136 2.51 6.68 -27.51
CA ASN A 136 1.43 6.88 -28.48
C ASN A 136 0.30 5.87 -28.28
N ILE A 137 -0.95 6.38 -28.23
CA ILE A 137 -2.14 5.53 -28.05
C ILE A 137 -2.41 4.61 -29.24
N ARG A 138 -1.94 4.96 -30.44
CA ARG A 138 -2.17 4.16 -31.67
C ARG A 138 -1.64 2.74 -31.57
N ASP A 139 -0.54 2.54 -30.84
CA ASP A 139 0.06 1.23 -30.65
C ASP A 139 -0.83 0.33 -29.75
N LEU A 140 -1.66 0.94 -28.90
CA LEU A 140 -2.60 0.25 -28.01
C LEU A 140 -4.00 0.07 -28.61
N LEU A 141 -4.39 0.85 -29.63
CA LEU A 141 -5.75 0.80 -30.21
C LEU A 141 -6.22 -0.62 -30.57
N PRO A 142 -5.43 -1.46 -31.28
CA PRO A 142 -5.88 -2.81 -31.65
C PRO A 142 -6.19 -3.68 -30.43
N VAL A 143 -5.44 -3.50 -29.33
CA VAL A 143 -5.62 -4.26 -28.09
C VAL A 143 -6.83 -3.73 -27.32
N LEU A 144 -6.95 -2.41 -27.17
CA LEU A 144 -8.07 -1.77 -26.49
C LEU A 144 -9.42 -2.11 -27.15
N GLU A 145 -9.48 -2.13 -28.48
CA GLU A 145 -10.69 -2.52 -29.22
C GLU A 145 -11.10 -3.97 -28.99
N GLN A 146 -10.14 -4.88 -28.81
CA GLN A 146 -10.42 -6.27 -28.51
C GLN A 146 -10.90 -6.45 -27.08
N VAL A 147 -10.26 -5.78 -26.12
CA VAL A 147 -10.62 -5.88 -24.70
C VAL A 147 -11.98 -5.24 -24.44
N ALA A 148 -12.27 -4.08 -25.04
CA ALA A 148 -13.55 -3.39 -24.90
C ALA A 148 -14.75 -4.28 -25.28
N LYS A 149 -14.61 -5.17 -26.28
CA LYS A 149 -15.66 -6.12 -26.68
C LYS A 149 -15.98 -7.17 -25.61
N THR A 150 -15.02 -7.45 -24.73
CA THR A 150 -15.17 -8.48 -23.69
C THR A 150 -15.73 -7.93 -22.38
N SER A 151 -15.86 -6.59 -22.23
CA SER A 151 -16.27 -5.93 -20.99
C SER A 151 -15.45 -6.36 -19.76
N ARG A 152 -14.18 -6.71 -19.97
CA ARG A 152 -13.24 -7.05 -18.90
C ARG A 152 -12.17 -5.95 -18.78
N PRO A 153 -11.66 -5.66 -17.57
CA PRO A 153 -10.61 -4.67 -17.39
C PRO A 153 -9.28 -5.06 -18.04
N LEU A 154 -8.40 -4.09 -18.26
CA LEU A 154 -7.04 -4.30 -18.77
C LEU A 154 -6.00 -3.73 -17.80
N LEU A 155 -5.08 -4.57 -17.33
CA LEU A 155 -3.86 -4.18 -16.63
C LEU A 155 -2.71 -4.08 -17.64
N ILE A 156 -2.06 -2.92 -17.72
CA ILE A 156 -0.91 -2.68 -18.60
C ILE A 156 0.35 -2.61 -17.75
N ILE A 157 1.31 -3.48 -18.04
CA ILE A 157 2.66 -3.47 -17.46
C ILE A 157 3.64 -3.21 -18.59
N ALA A 158 4.23 -2.03 -18.60
CA ALA A 158 5.20 -1.57 -19.59
C ALA A 158 6.46 -1.01 -18.91
N GLU A 159 7.51 -0.71 -19.69
CA GLU A 159 8.67 0.04 -19.16
C GLU A 159 8.22 1.40 -18.63
N ASP A 160 7.37 2.08 -19.39
CA ASP A 160 6.77 3.37 -19.03
C ASP A 160 5.52 3.63 -19.88
N VAL A 161 4.56 4.40 -19.35
CA VAL A 161 3.40 4.91 -20.12
C VAL A 161 3.31 6.41 -19.90
N GLU A 162 3.54 7.18 -20.97
CA GLU A 162 3.75 8.62 -20.87
C GLU A 162 2.99 9.40 -21.94
N GLY A 163 2.98 10.73 -21.79
CA GLY A 163 2.47 11.65 -22.81
C GLY A 163 0.99 11.45 -23.15
N GLU A 164 0.71 11.37 -24.46
CA GLU A 164 -0.65 11.26 -25.02
C GLU A 164 -1.32 9.94 -24.61
N ALA A 165 -0.56 8.85 -24.55
CA ALA A 165 -1.08 7.54 -24.18
C ALA A 165 -1.65 7.55 -22.76
N LEU A 166 -0.88 8.05 -21.78
CA LEU A 166 -1.33 8.12 -20.38
C LEU A 166 -2.55 9.03 -20.23
N ALA A 167 -2.52 10.22 -20.85
CA ALA A 167 -3.64 11.16 -20.78
C ALA A 167 -4.94 10.55 -21.34
N THR A 168 -4.84 9.82 -22.44
CA THR A 168 -5.99 9.16 -23.07
C THR A 168 -6.53 8.02 -22.20
N LEU A 169 -5.66 7.19 -21.62
CA LEU A 169 -6.06 6.11 -20.72
C LEU A 169 -6.77 6.65 -19.47
N VAL A 170 -6.28 7.74 -18.89
CA VAL A 170 -6.95 8.39 -17.74
C VAL A 170 -8.34 8.88 -18.12
N VAL A 171 -8.49 9.56 -19.26
CA VAL A 171 -9.79 10.06 -19.72
C VAL A 171 -10.78 8.92 -20.01
N ASN A 172 -10.31 7.82 -20.60
CA ASN A 172 -11.14 6.65 -20.87
C ASN A 172 -11.59 5.95 -19.58
N ASN A 173 -10.67 5.78 -18.62
CA ASN A 173 -11.00 5.21 -17.31
C ASN A 173 -12.08 6.04 -16.58
N LEU A 174 -11.96 7.37 -16.59
CA LEU A 174 -12.95 8.28 -16.01
C LEU A 174 -14.33 8.22 -16.71
N ARG A 175 -14.36 7.81 -17.98
CA ARG A 175 -15.59 7.62 -18.76
C ARG A 175 -16.17 6.21 -18.61
N GLY A 176 -15.49 5.30 -17.92
CA GLY A 176 -15.89 3.91 -17.77
C GLY A 176 -15.77 3.10 -19.06
N ILE A 177 -14.78 3.42 -19.90
CA ILE A 177 -14.49 2.76 -21.18
C ILE A 177 -13.23 1.90 -21.04
#